data_AF-A0A502JUB3-F1
#
_entry.id   AF-A0A502JUB3-F1
#
_cell.length_a   1.000
_cell.length_b   1.000
_cell.length_c   1.000
_cell.angle_alpha   90.00
_cell.angle_beta   90.00
_cell.angle_gamma   90.00
#
_symmetry.space_group_name_H-M   'P 1'
#
loop_
_entity.id
_entity.type
_entity.pdbx_description
1 polymer ?
#
loop_
_entity_poly.entity_id
_entity_poly.type
_entity_poly.pdbx_seq_one_letter_code
_entity_poly.pdbx_strand_id
1 'polypeptide(L)' 'MYQYYLAQLDDNQQKLIRGMGNNLLSFATYEPHKEDWDKKFGSFWADKILVSDFDAYREISEKEAIQFIKVH' A
#
# COMPACT_ATOMS: atom_id res chain seq x y z
N MET A 1 9.45 -8.09 -8.12
CA MET A 1 9.40 -6.61 -8.15
C MET A 1 8.19 -6.19 -7.35
N TYR A 2 8.27 -5.12 -6.56
CA TYR A 2 7.11 -4.66 -5.79
C TYR A 2 6.12 -3.95 -6.72
N GLN A 3 4.84 -4.23 -6.52
CA GLN A 3 3.73 -3.41 -7.00
C GLN A 3 3.35 -2.44 -5.88
N TYR A 4 2.85 -1.28 -6.28
CA TYR A 4 2.47 -0.21 -5.36
C TYR A 4 0.97 0.04 -5.49
N TYR A 5 0.35 0.28 -4.35
CA TYR A 5 -1.08 0.47 -4.26
C TYR A 5 -1.37 1.67 -3.36
N LEU A 6 -2.37 2.46 -3.73
CA LEU A 6 -2.86 3.56 -2.91
C LEU A 6 -4.29 3.21 -2.49
N ALA A 7 -4.48 2.94 -1.20
CA ALA A 7 -5.78 2.65 -0.64
C ALA A 7 -6.40 3.90 -0.03
N GLN A 8 -7.70 4.07 -0.23
CA GLN A 8 -8.50 5.11 0.38
C GLN A 8 -9.15 4.50 1.63
N LEU A 9 -8.81 5.01 2.82
CA LEU A 9 -9.32 4.46 4.08
C LEU A 9 -10.65 5.10 4.47
N ASP A 10 -10.70 6.42 4.59
CA ASP A 10 -11.87 7.27 4.88
C ASP A 10 -11.46 8.76 4.69
N ASP A 11 -12.33 9.73 5.03
CA ASP A 11 -12.17 11.21 4.99
C ASP A 11 -10.72 11.71 4.73
N ASN A 12 -10.36 11.80 3.45
CA ASN A 12 -9.07 12.26 2.92
C ASN A 12 -7.79 11.50 3.36
N GLN A 13 -7.90 10.35 4.02
CA GLN A 13 -6.75 9.54 4.41
C GLN A 13 -6.42 8.47 3.37
N GLN A 14 -5.20 8.56 2.86
CA GLN A 14 -4.64 7.61 1.91
C GLN A 14 -3.53 6.80 2.57
N LYS A 15 -3.49 5.50 2.27
CA LYS A 15 -2.41 4.60 2.70
C LYS A 15 -1.66 4.10 1.48
N LEU A 16 -0.37 4.41 1.43
CA LEU A 16 0.53 3.81 0.44
C LEU A 16 0.92 2.41 0.91
N ILE A 17 0.71 1.44 0.04
CA ILE A 17 0.99 0.02 0.25
C ILE A 17 1.95 -0.45 -0.84
N ARG A 18 2.84 -1.37 -0.49
CA ARG A 18 3.62 -2.13 -1.47
C ARG A 18 3.49 -3.62 -1.20
N GLY A 19 3.57 -4.43 -2.24
CA GLY A 19 3.53 -5.89 -2.11
C GLY A 19 3.88 -6.57 -3.42
N MET A 20 4.17 -7.87 -3.37
CA MET A 20 4.32 -8.72 -4.55
C MET A 20 3.06 -9.59 -4.67
N GLY A 21 2.38 -9.57 -5.81
CA GLY A 21 1.12 -10.31 -6.01
C GLY A 21 1.21 -11.83 -5.77
N ASN A 22 2.41 -12.42 -5.84
CA ASN A 22 2.67 -13.83 -5.56
C ASN A 22 3.21 -14.11 -4.14
N ASN A 23 3.33 -13.09 -3.28
CA ASN A 23 3.84 -13.23 -1.92
C ASN A 23 3.07 -12.34 -0.95
N LEU A 24 2.05 -12.91 -0.31
CA LEU A 24 1.19 -12.23 0.68
C LEU A 24 2.00 -11.62 1.84
N LEU A 25 3.08 -12.27 2.27
CA LEU A 25 3.92 -11.81 3.38
C LEU A 25 4.85 -10.65 3.01
N SER A 26 4.92 -10.28 1.73
CA SER A 26 5.71 -9.15 1.25
C SER A 26 5.00 -7.81 1.41
N PHE A 27 3.71 -7.80 1.74
CA PHE A 27 2.91 -6.59 1.85
C PHE A 27 3.34 -5.75 3.05
N ALA A 28 3.39 -4.44 2.84
CA ALA A 28 3.72 -3.45 3.87
C ALA A 28 3.04 -2.12 3.56
N THR A 29 2.75 -1.34 4.60
CA THR A 29 2.26 0.02 4.50
C THR A 29 3.35 1.03 4.78
N TYR A 30 3.37 2.13 4.05
CA TYR A 30 4.28 3.23 4.33
C TYR A 30 3.79 4.02 5.56
N GLU A 31 4.73 4.33 6.46
CA GLU A 31 4.53 5.16 7.64
C GLU A 31 5.32 6.46 7.49
N PRO A 32 4.69 7.56 7.06
CA PRO A 32 5.39 8.83 6.79
C PRO A 32 6.19 9.35 7.97
N HIS A 33 5.63 9.25 9.19
CA HIS A 33 6.29 9.73 10.42
C HIS A 33 7.58 8.99 10.77
N LYS A 34 7.82 7.80 10.21
CA LYS A 34 9.02 6.99 10.45
C LYS A 34 9.88 6.84 9.20
N GLU A 35 9.39 7.35 8.06
CA GLU A 35 9.95 7.11 6.73
C GLU A 35 10.22 5.62 6.43
N ASP A 36 9.42 4.73 7.01
CA ASP A 36 9.65 3.29 6.97
C ASP A 36 8.41 2.50 6.50
N TRP A 37 8.60 1.22 6.23
CA TRP A 37 7.56 0.33 5.73
C TRP A 37 7.15 -0.67 6.81
N ASP A 38 5.97 -0.45 7.38
CA ASP A 38 5.42 -1.28 8.44
C ASP A 38 4.71 -2.53 7.88
N LYS A 39 5.11 -3.70 8.36
CA LYS A 39 4.55 -5.00 7.93
C LYS A 39 3.44 -5.52 8.85
N LYS A 40 3.15 -4.85 9.97
CA LYS A 40 2.19 -5.30 10.98
C LYS A 40 0.80 -5.55 10.39
N PHE A 41 0.41 -4.71 9.43
CA PHE A 41 -0.86 -4.83 8.71
C PHE A 41 -0.70 -5.38 7.28
N GLY A 42 0.46 -5.96 6.94
CA GLY A 42 0.75 -6.47 5.60
C GLY A 42 -0.26 -7.52 5.13
N SER A 43 -0.54 -8.53 5.96
CA SER A 43 -1.49 -9.60 5.62
C SER A 43 -2.92 -9.09 5.43
N PHE A 44 -3.33 -8.05 6.17
CA PHE A 44 -4.63 -7.41 5.99
C PHE A 44 -4.74 -6.78 4.60
N TRP A 45 -3.72 -6.05 4.17
CA TRP A 45 -3.70 -5.42 2.85
C TRP A 45 -3.56 -6.42 1.71
N ALA A 46 -2.79 -7.49 1.92
CA ALA A 46 -2.68 -8.56 0.95
C ALA A 46 -4.05 -9.22 0.68
N ASP A 47 -4.82 -9.51 1.74
CA ASP A 47 -6.18 -10.04 1.61
C ASP A 47 -7.12 -9.05 0.90
N LYS A 48 -7.09 -7.76 1.29
CA LYS A 48 -7.92 -6.73 0.66
C LYS A 48 -7.64 -6.54 -0.82
N ILE A 49 -6.37 -6.53 -1.22
CA ILE A 49 -5.95 -6.20 -2.59
C ILE A 49 -6.01 -7.42 -3.53
N LEU A 50 -5.70 -8.62 -3.03
CA LEU A 50 -5.53 -9.79 -3.89
C LEU A 50 -6.70 -10.77 -3.83
N VAL A 51 -7.53 -10.72 -2.78
CA VAL A 51 -8.54 -11.73 -2.51
C VAL A 51 -9.95 -11.14 -2.41
N SER A 52 -10.10 -9.99 -1.75
CA SER A 52 -11.39 -9.32 -1.55
C SER A 52 -11.83 -8.48 -2.75
N ASP A 53 -13.15 -8.31 -2.95
CA ASP A 53 -13.75 -7.30 -3.83
C ASP A 53 -13.64 -5.87 -3.25
N PHE A 54 -12.49 -5.51 -2.68
CA PHE A 54 -12.28 -4.20 -2.08
C PHE A 54 -11.96 -3.19 -3.18
N ASP A 55 -12.90 -2.36 -3.59
CA ASP A 55 -12.68 -1.42 -4.71
C ASP A 55 -11.99 -0.10 -4.31
N ALA A 56 -11.78 0.15 -3.02
CA ALA A 56 -11.20 1.39 -2.50
C ALA A 56 -9.66 1.38 -2.50
N TYR A 57 -9.05 0.85 -3.56
CA TYR A 57 -7.63 1.01 -3.84
C TYR A 57 -7.39 1.21 -5.35
N ARG A 58 -6.22 1.76 -5.68
CA ARG A 58 -5.70 1.78 -7.05
C ARG A 58 -4.27 1.28 -7.09
N GLU A 59 -3.94 0.47 -8.08
CA GLU A 59 -2.53 0.19 -8.42
C GLU A 59 -1.92 1.48 -9.00
N ILE A 60 -0.73 1.83 -8.53
CA ILE A 60 0.01 3.01 -8.96
C ILE A 60 1.40 2.64 -9.45
N SER A 61 1.98 3.50 -10.27
CA SER A 61 3.37 3.35 -10.68
C SER A 61 4.33 3.59 -9.52
N GLU A 62 5.54 3.03 -9.60
CA GLU A 62 6.62 3.33 -8.65
C GLU A 62 6.92 4.83 -8.59
N LYS A 63 6.80 5.53 -9.72
CA LYS A 63 6.98 6.99 -9.80
C LYS A 63 5.96 7.73 -8.94
N GLU A 64 4.69 7.33 -8.98
CA GLU A 64 3.64 7.91 -8.13
C GLU A 64 3.86 7.58 -6.66
N ALA A 65 4.31 6.36 -6.34
CA ALA A 65 4.64 5.98 -4.97
C ALA A 65 5.77 6.84 -4.40
N ILE A 66 6.83 7.09 -5.19
CA ILE A 66 7.92 8.00 -4.82
C ILE A 66 7.40 9.43 -4.63
N GLN A 67 6.48 9.90 -5.49
CA GLN A 67 5.88 11.22 -5.32
C GLN A 67 5.08 11.31 -4.02
N PHE A 68 4.30 10.29 -3.67
CA PHE A 68 3.55 10.22 -2.41
C PHE A 68 4.48 10.33 -1.19
N ILE A 69 5.60 9.60 -1.21
CA ILE A 69 6.64 9.63 -0.16
C ILE A 69 7.28 11.01 -0.04
N LYS A 70 7.45 11.76 -1.13
CA LYS A 70 8.09 13.08 -1.12
C LYS A 70 7.21 14.21 -0.60
N VAL A 71 5.89 14.05 -0.66
CA VAL A 71 4.93 15.09 -0.28
C VAL A 71 4.34 14.89 1.12
N HIS A 72 4.61 13.76 1.76
CA HIS A 72 4.26 13.44 3.15
C HIS A 72 5.52 13.47 4.02
#